data_AF-A0A2E0S836-F1
#
_entry.id   AF-A0A2E0S836-F1
#
_cell.length_a   1.000
_cell.length_b   1.000
_cell.length_c   1.000
_cell.angle_alpha   90.00
_cell.angle_beta   90.00
_cell.angle_gamma   90.00
#
_symmetry.space_group_name_H-M   'P 1'
#
loop_
_entity.id
_entity.type
_entity.pdbx_description
1 polymer ?
#
loop_
_entity_poly.entity_id
_entity_poly.type
_entity_poly.pdbx_seq_one_letter_code
_entity_poly.pdbx_strand_id
1 'polypeptide(L)'
;MGARLLEAMNIGVMVYLGWHYNMQAWGIICTYLFLGNLRLSTREKWMIKSGLVVLVGMHALLWIAASPMMLTYKAIEVACVSITPFVPFIVFPFFIAGGLGFYRLSIRTGIRIPLNALVPWLAVYVWYYGVLNYHDIVGISIVVQLAHALQYLVVTTRVEANVGEKKHGRNGLVFTVAVYIVLLSLGYVVFELPGIIGMQTELTTVYTSGLTMLVISINLHHFFVDGAIWKISNPDVRKDLFSHLEAR
;
A
#
# COMPACT_ATOMS: atom_id res chain seq x y z
N MET A 1 -2.86 -27.90 17.36
CA MET A 1 -1.79 -26.91 17.16
C MET A 1 -1.99 -26.06 15.90
N GLY A 2 -2.40 -26.65 14.76
CA GLY A 2 -2.59 -25.94 13.49
C GLY A 2 -3.62 -24.79 13.48
N ALA A 3 -4.78 -24.95 14.13
CA ALA A 3 -5.82 -23.91 14.12
C ALA A 3 -5.40 -22.60 14.82
N ARG A 4 -4.73 -22.69 15.98
CA ARG A 4 -4.22 -21.52 16.71
C ARG A 4 -3.04 -20.84 16.00
N LEU A 5 -2.20 -21.62 15.31
CA LEU A 5 -1.13 -21.08 14.49
C LEU A 5 -1.70 -20.33 13.26
N LEU A 6 -2.69 -20.90 12.59
CA LEU A 6 -3.38 -20.25 11.47
C LEU A 6 -4.08 -18.96 11.90
N GLU A 7 -4.72 -18.96 13.06
CA GLU A 7 -5.34 -17.76 13.64
C GLU A 7 -4.29 -16.68 13.95
N ALA A 8 -3.17 -17.05 14.60
CA ALA A 8 -2.07 -16.13 14.87
C ALA A 8 -1.41 -15.58 13.59
N MET A 9 -1.24 -16.42 12.56
CA MET A 9 -0.72 -15.99 11.26
C MET A 9 -1.68 -15.03 10.56
N ASN A 10 -2.99 -15.30 10.58
CA ASN A 10 -3.99 -14.38 10.02
C ASN A 10 -3.96 -13.02 10.73
N ILE A 11 -3.88 -12.99 12.06
CA ILE A 11 -3.75 -11.74 12.82
C ILE A 11 -2.46 -10.99 12.40
N GLY A 12 -1.33 -11.70 12.33
CA GLY A 12 -0.05 -11.13 11.94
C GLY A 12 -0.06 -10.52 10.54
N VAL A 13 -0.62 -11.24 9.56
CA VAL A 13 -0.78 -10.78 8.17
C VAL A 13 -1.62 -9.52 8.10
N MET A 14 -2.70 -9.43 8.88
CA MET A 14 -3.67 -8.35 8.77
C MET A 14 -3.21 -7.06 9.43
N VAL A 15 -2.54 -7.16 10.59
CA VAL A 15 -1.86 -6.00 11.18
C VAL A 15 -0.74 -5.51 10.26
N TYR A 16 0.01 -6.44 9.67
CA TYR A 16 1.08 -6.10 8.75
C TYR A 16 0.57 -5.48 7.44
N LEU A 17 -0.58 -5.94 6.93
CA LEU A 17 -1.24 -5.36 5.77
C LEU A 17 -1.66 -3.90 6.02
N GLY A 18 -2.31 -3.65 7.17
CA GLY A 18 -2.65 -2.30 7.59
C GLY A 18 -1.42 -1.40 7.72
N TRP A 19 -0.33 -1.93 8.32
CA TRP A 19 0.94 -1.23 8.40
C TRP A 19 1.51 -0.91 7.00
N HIS A 20 1.54 -1.90 6.12
CA HIS A 20 2.07 -1.77 4.76
C HIS A 20 1.33 -0.68 3.98
N TYR A 21 0.00 -0.72 3.92
CA TYR A 21 -0.79 0.26 3.17
C TYR A 21 -0.58 1.69 3.66
N ASN A 22 -0.66 1.91 4.97
CA ASN A 22 -0.52 3.24 5.55
C ASN A 22 0.92 3.78 5.46
N MET A 23 1.92 2.93 5.70
CA MET A 23 3.32 3.36 5.65
C MET A 23 3.87 3.45 4.23
N GLN A 24 3.27 2.77 3.26
CA GLN A 24 3.56 2.99 1.85
C GLN A 24 3.07 4.38 1.41
N ALA A 25 1.85 4.77 1.76
CA ALA A 25 1.36 6.13 1.51
C ALA A 25 2.31 7.18 2.12
N TRP A 26 2.84 6.92 3.33
CA TRP A 26 3.89 7.76 3.94
C TRP A 26 5.17 7.85 3.08
N GLY A 27 5.62 6.74 2.50
CA GLY A 27 6.76 6.71 1.58
C GLY A 27 6.53 7.55 0.33
N ILE A 28 5.35 7.47 -0.28
CA ILE A 28 4.98 8.28 -1.45
C ILE A 28 4.92 9.77 -1.09
N ILE A 29 4.31 10.14 0.03
CA ILE A 29 4.31 11.51 0.55
C ILE A 29 5.75 12.03 0.67
N CYS A 30 6.63 11.27 1.32
CA CYS A 30 8.03 11.66 1.49
C CYS A 30 8.75 11.83 0.15
N THR A 31 8.49 10.95 -0.82
CA THR A 31 9.08 10.99 -2.16
C THR A 31 8.72 12.30 -2.87
N TYR A 32 7.44 12.66 -2.90
CA TYR A 32 7.00 13.87 -3.59
C TYR A 32 7.35 15.16 -2.86
N LEU A 33 7.40 15.14 -1.52
CA LEU A 33 7.94 16.26 -0.77
C LEU A 33 9.44 16.45 -1.07
N PHE A 34 10.21 15.37 -1.12
CA PHE A 34 11.62 15.43 -1.50
C PHE A 34 11.82 16.00 -2.90
N LEU A 35 11.04 15.53 -3.89
CA LEU A 35 11.06 16.06 -5.26
C LEU A 35 10.67 17.54 -5.33
N GLY A 36 9.75 17.98 -4.48
CA GLY A 36 9.37 19.39 -4.32
C GLY A 36 10.37 20.24 -3.53
N ASN A 37 11.56 19.69 -3.20
CA ASN A 37 12.56 20.32 -2.34
C ASN A 37 12.02 20.74 -0.95
N LEU A 38 11.03 20.00 -0.44
CA LEU A 38 10.42 20.23 0.86
C LEU A 38 10.97 19.21 1.87
N ARG A 39 11.68 19.71 2.87
CA ARG A 39 12.17 18.89 3.99
C ARG A 39 11.30 19.10 5.22
N LEU A 40 10.78 18.01 5.76
CA LEU A 40 9.98 18.03 6.99
C LEU A 40 10.86 18.21 8.22
N SER A 41 10.45 19.08 9.12
CA SER A 41 10.90 19.06 10.52
C SER A 41 10.31 17.86 11.27
N THR A 42 10.91 17.49 12.41
CA THR A 42 10.39 16.40 13.27
C THR A 42 8.93 16.60 13.65
N ARG A 43 8.52 17.84 13.93
CA ARG A 43 7.15 18.18 14.31
C ARG A 43 6.18 18.01 13.13
N GLU A 44 6.48 18.59 11.97
CA GLU A 44 5.65 18.44 10.76
C GLU A 44 5.53 16.97 10.34
N LYS A 45 6.64 16.22 10.41
CA LYS A 45 6.67 14.78 10.15
C LYS A 45 5.67 14.04 11.02
N TRP A 46 5.70 14.22 12.34
CA TRP A 46 4.80 13.50 13.23
C TRP A 46 3.36 13.99 13.15
N MET A 47 3.13 15.27 12.87
CA MET A 47 1.80 15.80 12.60
C MET A 47 1.14 15.09 11.41
N ILE A 48 1.87 14.86 10.31
CA ILE A 48 1.35 14.16 9.12
C ILE A 48 1.33 12.64 9.32
N LYS A 49 2.43 12.06 9.81
CA LYS A 49 2.59 10.61 9.91
C LYS A 49 1.67 9.98 10.96
N SER A 50 1.38 10.67 12.05
CA SER A 50 0.56 10.13 13.14
C SER A 50 -0.84 9.72 12.68
N GLY A 51 -1.43 10.46 11.73
CA GLY A 51 -2.68 10.06 11.08
C GLY A 51 -2.63 8.68 10.43
N LEU A 52 -1.58 8.44 9.64
CA LEU A 52 -1.36 7.14 9.00
C LEU A 52 -1.11 6.02 10.02
N VAL A 53 -0.43 6.33 11.14
CA VAL A 53 -0.20 5.36 12.22
C VAL A 53 -1.51 5.00 12.93
N VAL A 54 -2.37 5.98 13.23
CA VAL A 54 -3.68 5.72 13.84
C VAL A 54 -4.56 4.88 12.92
N LEU A 55 -4.48 5.09 11.61
CA LEU A 55 -5.21 4.29 10.63
C LEU A 55 -4.73 2.83 10.55
N VAL A 56 -3.51 2.51 10.98
CA VAL A 56 -3.08 1.11 11.18
C VAL A 56 -3.92 0.45 12.29
N GLY A 57 -4.14 1.14 13.40
CA GLY A 57 -5.01 0.67 14.48
C GLY A 57 -6.46 0.50 13.99
N MET A 58 -6.93 1.43 13.17
CA MET A 58 -8.25 1.32 12.54
C MET A 58 -8.38 0.12 11.61
N HIS A 59 -7.33 -0.19 10.86
CA HIS A 59 -7.29 -1.38 10.02
C HIS A 59 -7.48 -2.66 10.85
N ALA A 60 -6.77 -2.76 11.97
CA ALA A 60 -6.88 -3.91 12.86
C ALA A 60 -8.30 -4.03 13.44
N LEU A 61 -8.91 -2.91 13.86
CA LEU A 61 -10.29 -2.92 14.37
C LEU A 61 -11.31 -3.36 13.30
N LEU A 62 -11.23 -2.79 12.09
CA LEU A 62 -12.10 -3.17 10.97
C LEU A 62 -11.95 -4.64 10.60
N TRP A 63 -10.72 -5.16 10.62
CA TRP A 63 -10.48 -6.55 10.35
C TRP A 63 -11.06 -7.46 11.42
N ILE A 64 -10.84 -7.15 12.71
CA ILE A 64 -11.43 -7.92 13.82
C ILE A 64 -12.95 -7.95 13.64
N ALA A 65 -13.56 -6.80 13.33
CA ALA A 65 -15.00 -6.68 13.07
C ALA A 65 -15.47 -7.51 11.87
N ALA A 66 -14.63 -7.75 10.87
CA ALA A 66 -14.91 -8.58 9.70
C ALA A 66 -14.51 -10.06 9.87
N SER A 67 -13.94 -10.45 11.01
CA SER A 67 -13.40 -11.79 11.24
C SER A 67 -14.40 -12.70 11.99
N PRO A 68 -14.22 -14.05 11.93
CA PRO A 68 -14.99 -14.99 12.74
C PRO A 68 -14.84 -14.77 14.27
N MET A 69 -13.87 -13.97 14.71
CA MET A 69 -13.67 -13.66 16.13
C MET A 69 -14.87 -12.95 16.74
N MET A 70 -15.61 -12.15 15.95
CA MET A 70 -16.86 -11.50 16.39
C MET A 70 -17.95 -12.49 16.76
N LEU A 71 -17.98 -13.66 16.11
CA LEU A 71 -18.94 -14.73 16.40
C LEU A 71 -18.44 -15.67 17.50
N THR A 72 -17.13 -15.83 17.60
CA THR A 72 -16.49 -16.81 18.49
C THR A 72 -16.32 -16.27 19.91
N TYR A 73 -16.03 -14.97 20.06
CA TYR A 73 -15.66 -14.38 21.34
C TYR A 73 -16.54 -13.18 21.70
N LYS A 74 -17.52 -13.38 22.59
CA LYS A 74 -18.48 -12.34 22.99
C LYS A 74 -17.82 -11.07 23.53
N ALA A 75 -16.70 -11.20 24.24
CA ALA A 75 -15.94 -10.05 24.75
C ALA A 75 -15.37 -9.17 23.61
N ILE A 76 -14.93 -9.80 22.51
CA ILE A 76 -14.41 -9.09 21.33
C ILE A 76 -15.55 -8.37 20.61
N GLU A 77 -16.69 -9.04 20.44
CA GLU A 77 -17.90 -8.44 19.87
C GLU A 77 -18.30 -7.17 20.64
N VAL A 78 -18.47 -7.30 21.96
CA VAL A 78 -18.85 -6.17 22.84
C VAL A 78 -17.83 -5.04 22.75
N ALA A 79 -16.53 -5.36 22.80
CA ALA A 79 -15.48 -4.35 22.70
C ALA A 79 -15.50 -3.63 21.35
N CYS A 80 -15.55 -4.35 20.23
CA CYS A 80 -15.53 -3.76 18.89
C CYS A 80 -16.76 -2.87 18.66
N VAL A 81 -17.96 -3.36 19.01
CA VAL A 81 -19.21 -2.60 18.90
C VAL A 81 -19.16 -1.35 19.78
N SER A 82 -18.62 -1.44 21.00
CA SER A 82 -18.54 -0.29 21.91
C SER A 82 -17.53 0.77 21.45
N ILE A 83 -16.44 0.36 20.80
CA ILE A 83 -15.37 1.27 20.35
C ILE A 83 -15.73 1.95 19.03
N THR A 84 -16.44 1.27 18.14
CA THR A 84 -16.71 1.73 16.76
C THR A 84 -17.33 3.14 16.69
N PRO A 85 -18.30 3.55 17.52
CA PRO A 85 -18.84 4.92 17.51
C PRO A 85 -17.81 6.02 17.83
N PHE A 86 -16.75 5.68 18.55
CA PHE A 86 -15.71 6.64 18.97
C PHE A 86 -14.59 6.79 17.94
N VAL A 87 -14.54 5.92 16.93
CA VAL A 87 -13.52 5.92 15.88
C VAL A 87 -13.33 7.29 15.22
N PRO A 88 -14.39 8.01 14.78
CA PRO A 88 -14.21 9.33 14.18
C PRO A 88 -13.55 10.32 15.14
N PHE A 89 -13.89 10.28 16.43
CA PHE A 89 -13.30 11.16 17.45
C PHE A 89 -11.83 10.83 17.73
N ILE A 90 -11.43 9.58 17.51
CA ILE A 90 -10.02 9.17 17.61
C ILE A 90 -9.26 9.61 16.36
N VAL A 91 -9.79 9.38 15.15
CA VAL A 91 -9.08 9.60 13.88
C VAL A 91 -9.05 11.08 13.47
N PHE A 92 -10.13 11.81 13.70
CA PHE A 92 -10.31 13.18 13.21
C PHE A 92 -9.27 14.17 13.74
N PRO A 93 -8.88 14.16 15.04
CA PRO A 93 -7.79 15.00 15.52
C PRO A 93 -6.47 14.79 14.76
N PHE A 94 -6.17 13.56 14.34
CA PHE A 94 -4.96 13.27 13.57
C PHE A 94 -5.08 13.69 12.11
N PHE A 95 -6.28 13.63 11.52
CA PHE A 95 -6.55 14.24 10.22
C PHE A 95 -6.28 15.75 10.25
N ILE A 96 -6.79 16.45 11.27
CA ILE A 96 -6.53 17.89 11.46
C ILE A 96 -5.05 18.14 11.70
N ALA A 97 -4.39 17.34 12.55
CA ALA A 97 -2.95 17.45 12.78
C ALA A 97 -2.16 17.30 11.46
N GLY A 98 -2.52 16.36 10.60
CA GLY A 98 -1.87 16.18 9.31
C GLY A 98 -2.05 17.38 8.38
N GLY A 99 -3.27 17.90 8.26
CA GLY A 99 -3.55 19.12 7.50
C GLY A 99 -2.77 20.33 8.03
N LEU A 100 -2.71 20.52 9.34
CA LEU A 100 -1.90 21.55 9.98
C LEU A 100 -0.39 21.32 9.76
N GLY A 101 0.06 20.07 9.67
CA GLY A 101 1.45 19.73 9.36
C GLY A 101 1.85 20.18 7.95
N PHE A 102 1.00 19.91 6.95
CA PHE A 102 1.20 20.42 5.59
C PHE A 102 1.10 21.94 5.50
N TYR A 103 0.12 22.55 6.19
CA TYR A 103 -0.02 23.99 6.25
C TYR A 103 1.22 24.68 6.81
N ARG A 104 1.73 24.19 7.96
CA ARG A 104 2.96 24.70 8.58
C ARG A 104 4.17 24.56 7.66
N LEU A 105 4.30 23.43 6.99
CA LEU A 105 5.36 23.21 6.01
C LEU A 105 5.28 24.26 4.89
N SER A 106 4.09 24.52 4.36
CA SER A 106 3.89 25.50 3.29
C SER A 106 4.21 26.92 3.73
N ILE A 107 3.75 27.34 4.91
CA ILE A 107 4.07 28.66 5.48
C ILE A 107 5.57 28.81 5.74
N ARG A 108 6.21 27.80 6.35
CA ARG A 108 7.63 27.86 6.70
C ARG A 108 8.54 27.94 5.46
N THR A 109 8.16 27.27 4.38
CA THR A 109 8.99 27.18 3.17
C THR A 109 8.60 28.20 2.11
N GLY A 110 7.41 28.80 2.19
CA GLY A 110 6.85 29.64 1.14
C GLY A 110 6.47 28.86 -0.13
N ILE A 111 6.59 27.53 -0.13
CA ILE A 111 6.36 26.66 -1.28
C ILE A 111 4.99 25.96 -1.10
N ARG A 112 4.22 25.87 -2.19
CA ARG A 112 2.98 25.11 -2.21
C ARG A 112 3.26 23.62 -2.12
N ILE A 113 2.48 22.90 -1.32
CA ILE A 113 2.64 21.45 -1.19
C ILE A 113 2.26 20.77 -2.52
N PRO A 114 3.12 19.88 -3.07
CA PRO A 114 2.81 19.12 -4.26
C PRO A 114 1.52 18.31 -4.08
N LEU A 115 0.59 18.39 -5.04
CA LEU A 115 -0.65 17.60 -5.00
C LEU A 115 -0.37 16.10 -4.90
N ASN A 116 0.70 15.63 -5.55
CA ASN A 116 1.11 14.22 -5.50
C ASN A 116 1.54 13.76 -4.09
N ALA A 117 1.86 14.68 -3.18
CA ALA A 117 2.06 14.37 -1.76
C ALA A 117 0.73 14.40 -0.97
N LEU A 118 -0.24 15.23 -1.37
CA LEU A 118 -1.52 15.34 -0.66
C LEU A 118 -2.51 14.23 -1.03
N VAL A 119 -2.55 13.82 -2.30
CA VAL A 119 -3.46 12.78 -2.81
C VAL A 119 -3.33 11.46 -2.04
N PRO A 120 -2.15 10.84 -1.87
CA PRO A 120 -2.04 9.59 -1.12
C PRO A 120 -2.40 9.77 0.36
N TRP A 121 -2.12 10.93 0.95
CA TRP A 121 -2.51 11.22 2.33
C TRP A 121 -4.04 11.25 2.48
N LEU A 122 -4.74 12.00 1.62
CA LEU A 122 -6.19 12.15 1.67
C LEU A 122 -6.92 10.86 1.26
N ALA A 123 -6.41 10.17 0.24
CA ALA A 123 -7.02 8.94 -0.29
C ALA A 123 -7.18 7.87 0.79
N VAL A 124 -6.17 7.69 1.65
CA VAL A 124 -6.22 6.69 2.73
C VAL A 124 -7.38 6.98 3.69
N TYR A 125 -7.61 8.24 4.10
CA TYR A 125 -8.78 8.60 4.91
C TYR A 125 -10.11 8.31 4.21
N VAL A 126 -10.21 8.65 2.91
CA VAL A 126 -11.40 8.39 2.11
C VAL A 126 -11.69 6.90 2.01
N TRP A 127 -10.67 6.07 1.84
CA TRP A 127 -10.82 4.61 1.79
C TRP A 127 -11.35 4.04 3.10
N TYR A 128 -10.76 4.42 4.24
CA TYR A 128 -11.26 3.99 5.55
C TYR A 128 -12.68 4.47 5.84
N TYR A 129 -13.00 5.71 5.45
CA TYR A 129 -14.35 6.23 5.54
C TYR A 129 -15.32 5.42 4.67
N GLY A 130 -14.92 5.08 3.45
CA GLY A 130 -15.70 4.24 2.55
C GLY A 130 -16.02 2.87 3.16
N VAL A 131 -14.99 2.17 3.67
CA VAL A 131 -15.16 0.85 4.31
C VAL A 131 -16.13 0.94 5.50
N LEU A 132 -16.01 1.98 6.32
CA LEU A 132 -16.87 2.16 7.50
C LEU A 132 -18.34 2.41 7.16
N ASN A 133 -18.65 3.13 6.07
CA ASN A 133 -20.03 3.56 5.79
C ASN A 133 -20.78 2.65 4.82
N TYR A 134 -20.10 2.09 3.83
CA TYR A 134 -20.79 1.39 2.74
C TYR A 134 -20.90 -0.11 2.97
N HIS A 135 -20.12 -0.69 3.89
CA HIS A 135 -20.08 -2.12 4.21
C HIS A 135 -19.88 -3.07 3.00
N ASP A 136 -19.77 -2.56 1.77
CA ASP A 136 -19.40 -3.28 0.55
C ASP A 136 -17.88 -3.51 0.54
N ILE A 137 -17.48 -4.51 1.32
CA ILE A 137 -16.10 -4.90 1.49
C ILE A 137 -15.50 -5.36 0.16
N VAL A 138 -16.26 -5.96 -0.75
CA VAL A 138 -15.72 -6.52 -2.00
C VAL A 138 -15.40 -5.42 -3.00
N GLY A 139 -16.35 -4.52 -3.28
CA GLY A 139 -16.14 -3.41 -4.21
C GLY A 139 -15.02 -2.48 -3.74
N ILE A 140 -15.02 -2.15 -2.44
CA ILE A 140 -14.00 -1.28 -1.85
C ILE A 140 -12.64 -1.97 -1.81
N SER A 141 -12.56 -3.27 -1.51
CA SER A 141 -11.27 -3.99 -1.49
C SER A 141 -10.63 -4.09 -2.87
N ILE A 142 -11.41 -4.26 -3.95
CA ILE A 142 -10.87 -4.25 -5.31
C ILE A 142 -10.33 -2.86 -5.66
N VAL A 143 -11.13 -1.81 -5.43
CA VAL A 143 -10.74 -0.43 -5.74
C VAL A 143 -9.52 0.00 -4.93
N VAL A 144 -9.49 -0.30 -3.63
CA VAL A 144 -8.37 0.04 -2.76
C VAL A 144 -7.12 -0.71 -3.18
N GLN A 145 -7.20 -2.01 -3.50
CA GLN A 145 -6.02 -2.76 -3.94
C GLN A 145 -5.47 -2.26 -5.28
N LEU A 146 -6.35 -1.96 -6.26
CA LEU A 146 -5.92 -1.37 -7.53
C LEU A 146 -5.31 0.02 -7.33
N ALA A 147 -5.96 0.89 -6.55
CA ALA A 147 -5.47 2.23 -6.28
C ALA A 147 -4.16 2.21 -5.47
N HIS A 148 -3.99 1.23 -4.59
CA HIS A 148 -2.75 0.99 -3.86
C HIS A 148 -1.63 0.54 -4.79
N ALA A 149 -1.89 -0.44 -5.69
CA ALA A 149 -0.92 -0.87 -6.69
C ALA A 149 -0.47 0.29 -7.61
N LEU A 150 -1.36 1.22 -7.94
CA LEU A 150 -1.01 2.41 -8.72
C LEU A 150 -0.01 3.34 -8.01
N GLN A 151 -0.08 3.46 -6.68
CA GLN A 151 0.89 4.25 -5.91
C GLN A 151 2.31 3.69 -6.09
N TYR A 152 2.41 2.36 -6.07
CA TYR A 152 3.67 1.65 -6.25
C TYR A 152 4.20 1.73 -7.69
N LEU A 153 3.28 1.63 -8.65
CA LEU A 153 3.61 1.65 -10.08
C LEU A 153 4.38 2.91 -10.47
N VAL A 154 4.11 4.06 -9.84
CA VAL A 154 4.83 5.30 -10.16
C VAL A 154 6.32 5.21 -9.80
N VAL A 155 6.64 4.60 -8.66
CA VAL A 155 8.03 4.44 -8.19
C VAL A 155 8.78 3.42 -9.03
N THR A 156 8.18 2.24 -9.25
CA THR A 156 8.81 1.18 -10.05
C THR A 156 8.98 1.59 -11.50
N THR A 157 7.97 2.23 -12.09
CA THR A 157 8.06 2.75 -13.47
C THR A 157 9.22 3.73 -13.62
N ARG A 158 9.42 4.60 -12.62
CA ARG A 158 10.52 5.57 -12.64
C ARG A 158 11.88 4.89 -12.55
N VAL A 159 12.02 3.91 -11.67
CA VAL A 159 13.26 3.15 -11.48
C VAL A 159 13.60 2.37 -12.75
N GLU A 160 12.63 1.63 -13.31
CA GLU A 160 12.83 0.88 -14.56
C GLU A 160 13.18 1.80 -15.73
N ALA A 161 12.54 2.97 -15.82
CA ALA A 161 12.85 3.93 -16.87
C ALA A 161 14.30 4.45 -16.74
N ASN A 162 14.68 4.83 -15.52
CA ASN A 162 16.02 5.30 -15.20
C ASN A 162 17.11 4.23 -15.46
N VAL A 163 16.82 2.96 -15.12
CA VAL A 163 17.70 1.82 -15.39
C VAL A 163 17.81 1.55 -16.89
N GLY A 164 16.69 1.61 -17.62
CA GLY A 164 16.64 1.47 -19.08
C GLY A 164 17.53 2.49 -19.79
N GLU A 165 17.46 3.76 -19.39
CA GLU A 165 18.29 4.82 -19.94
C GLU A 165 19.76 4.62 -19.62
N LYS A 166 20.08 4.37 -18.35
CA LYS A 166 21.47 4.29 -17.87
C LYS A 166 22.21 3.03 -18.31
N LYS A 167 21.55 1.87 -18.26
CA LYS A 167 22.18 0.56 -18.48
C LYS A 167 22.05 0.08 -19.92
N HIS A 168 20.95 0.42 -20.59
CA HIS A 168 20.63 -0.11 -21.92
C HIS A 168 20.69 0.96 -23.02
N GLY A 169 20.86 2.24 -22.68
CA GLY A 169 20.87 3.33 -23.67
C GLY A 169 19.57 3.45 -24.46
N ARG A 170 18.47 2.84 -23.97
CA ARG A 170 17.15 2.89 -24.58
C ARG A 170 16.36 4.03 -23.95
N ASN A 171 15.34 4.52 -24.65
CA ASN A 171 14.35 5.40 -24.04
C ASN A 171 13.71 4.67 -22.85
N GLY A 172 13.82 5.24 -21.65
CA GLY A 172 13.41 4.60 -20.41
C GLY A 172 11.94 4.21 -20.40
N LEU A 173 11.08 5.08 -20.94
CA LEU A 173 9.64 4.80 -21.04
C LEU A 173 9.35 3.61 -21.94
N VAL A 174 10.02 3.53 -23.11
CA VAL A 174 9.84 2.41 -24.04
C VAL A 174 10.30 1.10 -23.40
N PHE A 175 11.43 1.13 -22.69
CA PHE A 175 11.93 -0.03 -21.96
C PHE A 175 10.92 -0.49 -20.89
N THR A 176 10.43 0.41 -20.04
CA THR A 176 9.47 0.08 -18.99
C THR A 176 8.16 -0.46 -19.56
N VAL A 177 7.61 0.15 -20.62
CA VAL A 177 6.40 -0.34 -21.29
C VAL A 177 6.60 -1.75 -21.85
N ALA A 178 7.76 -2.01 -22.48
CA ALA A 178 8.07 -3.34 -22.99
C ALA A 178 8.16 -4.38 -21.87
N VAL A 179 8.80 -4.05 -20.75
CA VAL A 179 8.85 -4.91 -19.55
C VAL A 179 7.45 -5.22 -19.04
N TYR A 180 6.57 -4.21 -18.94
CA TYR A 180 5.20 -4.41 -18.47
C TYR A 180 4.36 -5.25 -19.41
N ILE A 181 4.47 -5.06 -20.73
CA ILE A 181 3.79 -5.91 -21.71
C ILE A 181 4.23 -7.37 -21.53
N VAL A 182 5.53 -7.63 -21.42
CA VAL A 182 6.05 -8.98 -21.20
C VAL A 182 5.51 -9.58 -19.89
N LEU A 183 5.57 -8.85 -18.79
CA LEU A 183 5.09 -9.33 -17.49
C LEU A 183 3.57 -9.59 -17.48
N LEU A 184 2.78 -8.72 -18.11
CA LEU A 184 1.33 -8.89 -18.24
C LEU A 184 0.99 -10.10 -19.13
N SER A 185 1.69 -10.26 -20.26
CA SER A 185 1.50 -11.42 -21.13
C SER A 185 1.88 -12.73 -20.43
N LEU A 186 3.00 -12.75 -19.70
CA LEU A 186 3.39 -13.92 -18.91
C LEU A 186 2.38 -14.21 -17.80
N GLY A 187 1.92 -13.19 -17.09
CA GLY A 187 0.86 -13.31 -16.09
C GLY A 187 -0.40 -13.92 -16.69
N TYR A 188 -0.90 -13.36 -17.79
CA TYR A 188 -2.07 -13.87 -18.51
C TYR A 188 -1.91 -15.33 -18.88
N VAL A 189 -0.78 -15.71 -19.48
CA VAL A 189 -0.50 -17.12 -19.86
C VAL A 189 -0.51 -18.02 -18.63
N VAL A 190 0.06 -17.60 -17.50
CA VAL A 190 0.07 -18.40 -16.26
C VAL A 190 -1.35 -18.54 -15.70
N PHE A 191 -2.13 -17.46 -15.61
CA PHE A 191 -3.48 -17.53 -15.04
C PHE A 191 -4.47 -18.30 -15.94
N GLU A 192 -4.35 -18.16 -17.26
CA GLU A 192 -5.25 -18.80 -18.23
C GLU A 192 -4.71 -20.13 -18.78
N LEU A 193 -3.54 -20.59 -18.31
CA LEU A 193 -2.89 -21.81 -18.79
C LEU A 193 -3.86 -23.01 -18.86
N PRO A 194 -4.69 -23.29 -17.83
CA PRO A 194 -5.62 -24.42 -17.87
C PRO A 194 -6.61 -24.34 -19.04
N GLY A 195 -7.11 -23.13 -19.34
CA GLY A 195 -8.01 -22.89 -20.48
C GLY A 195 -7.29 -23.01 -21.82
N ILE A 196 -6.07 -22.47 -21.91
CA ILE A 196 -5.26 -22.47 -23.14
C ILE A 196 -4.92 -23.90 -23.59
N ILE A 197 -4.58 -24.81 -22.66
CA ILE A 197 -4.17 -26.18 -22.98
C ILE A 197 -5.29 -27.21 -22.87
N GLY A 198 -6.51 -26.79 -22.50
CA GLY A 198 -7.64 -27.71 -22.30
C GLY A 198 -7.43 -28.68 -21.15
N MET A 199 -6.91 -28.20 -20.01
CA MET A 199 -6.60 -29.02 -18.85
C MET A 199 -7.87 -29.64 -18.24
N GLN A 200 -7.80 -30.91 -17.85
CA GLN A 200 -8.93 -31.62 -17.20
C GLN A 200 -9.31 -30.94 -15.87
N THR A 201 -10.59 -31.01 -15.50
CA THR A 201 -11.17 -30.30 -14.35
C THR A 201 -10.44 -30.53 -13.02
N GLU A 202 -10.04 -31.78 -12.74
CA GLU A 202 -9.31 -32.13 -11.51
C GLU A 202 -7.92 -31.47 -11.48
N LEU A 203 -7.18 -31.57 -12.58
CA LEU A 203 -5.88 -30.91 -12.76
C LEU A 203 -5.99 -29.38 -12.71
N THR A 204 -7.02 -28.80 -13.31
CA THR A 204 -7.32 -27.36 -13.26
C THR A 204 -7.58 -26.88 -11.84
N THR A 205 -8.27 -27.69 -11.03
CA THR A 205 -8.52 -27.39 -9.62
C THR A 205 -7.22 -27.38 -8.82
N VAL A 206 -6.36 -28.39 -9.02
CA VAL A 206 -5.04 -28.46 -8.37
C VAL A 206 -4.16 -27.28 -8.80
N TYR A 207 -4.13 -26.99 -10.11
CA TYR A 207 -3.35 -25.88 -10.67
C TYR A 207 -3.76 -24.53 -10.08
N THR A 208 -5.05 -24.20 -10.15
CA THR A 208 -5.61 -22.94 -9.63
C THR A 208 -5.38 -22.81 -8.12
N SER A 209 -5.50 -23.91 -7.37
CA SER A 209 -5.22 -23.92 -5.92
C SER A 209 -3.74 -23.62 -5.65
N GLY A 210 -2.83 -24.27 -6.38
CA GLY A 210 -1.39 -24.02 -6.28
C GLY A 210 -1.02 -22.58 -6.67
N LEU A 211 -1.61 -22.06 -7.74
CA LEU A 211 -1.43 -20.68 -8.19
C LEU A 211 -1.94 -19.67 -7.14
N THR A 212 -3.08 -19.94 -6.51
CA THR A 212 -3.61 -19.11 -5.43
C THR A 212 -2.64 -19.07 -4.25
N MET A 213 -2.08 -20.22 -3.83
CA MET A 213 -1.07 -20.25 -2.76
C MET A 213 0.20 -19.49 -3.15
N LEU A 214 0.65 -19.61 -4.41
CA LEU A 214 1.80 -18.88 -4.91
C LEU A 214 1.56 -17.38 -4.86
N VAL A 215 0.40 -16.91 -5.35
CA VAL A 215 0.00 -15.50 -5.30
C VAL A 215 -0.05 -14.99 -3.87
N ILE A 216 -0.63 -15.75 -2.92
CA ILE A 216 -0.64 -15.40 -1.50
C ILE A 216 0.80 -15.30 -0.97
N SER A 217 1.66 -16.27 -1.31
CA SER A 217 3.06 -16.30 -0.87
C SER A 217 3.86 -15.11 -1.41
N ILE A 218 3.68 -14.76 -2.68
CA ILE A 218 4.26 -13.56 -3.29
C ILE A 218 3.72 -12.31 -2.61
N ASN A 219 2.41 -12.26 -2.34
CA ASN A 219 1.81 -11.12 -1.63
C ASN A 219 2.42 -10.95 -0.23
N LEU A 220 2.58 -12.02 0.54
CA LEU A 220 3.25 -11.94 1.83
C LEU A 220 4.72 -11.53 1.70
N HIS A 221 5.44 -12.11 0.74
CA HIS A 221 6.84 -11.83 0.50
C HIS A 221 7.09 -10.37 0.09
N HIS A 222 6.29 -9.83 -0.85
CA HIS A 222 6.51 -8.47 -1.34
C HIS A 222 6.37 -7.44 -0.22
N PHE A 223 5.44 -7.63 0.72
CA PHE A 223 5.30 -6.72 1.86
C PHE A 223 6.61 -6.61 2.67
N PHE A 224 7.28 -7.74 2.93
CA PHE A 224 8.56 -7.77 3.64
C PHE A 224 9.70 -7.16 2.83
N VAL A 225 9.77 -7.52 1.54
CA VAL A 225 10.81 -7.01 0.63
C VAL A 225 10.68 -5.51 0.46
N ASP A 226 9.46 -4.98 0.34
CA ASP A 226 9.22 -3.55 0.19
C ASP A 226 9.65 -2.77 1.43
N GLY A 227 9.37 -3.34 2.60
CA GLY A 227 9.83 -2.83 3.88
C GLY A 227 11.34 -2.84 4.07
N ALA A 228 12.10 -3.54 3.20
CA ALA A 228 13.56 -3.61 3.24
C ALA A 228 14.21 -2.78 2.13
N ILE A 229 13.73 -2.93 0.88
CA ILE A 229 14.35 -2.37 -0.32
C ILE A 229 13.99 -0.90 -0.50
N TRP A 230 12.70 -0.56 -0.58
CA TRP A 230 12.21 0.74 -1.11
C TRP A 230 12.30 1.93 -0.14
N LYS A 231 13.26 1.92 0.79
CA LYS A 231 13.49 3.06 1.68
C LYS A 231 14.30 4.13 0.97
N ILE A 232 13.81 5.37 0.94
CA ILE A 232 14.58 6.54 0.44
C ILE A 232 15.88 6.77 1.25
N SER A 233 15.95 6.26 2.48
CA SER A 233 17.18 6.26 3.27
C SER A 233 18.27 5.35 2.69
N ASN A 234 17.89 4.31 1.91
CA ASN A 234 18.81 3.47 1.18
C ASN A 234 19.44 4.27 0.03
N PRO A 235 20.77 4.47 0.02
CA PRO A 235 21.43 5.26 -1.01
C PRO A 235 21.27 4.66 -2.42
N ASP A 236 21.22 3.34 -2.57
CA ASP A 236 21.11 2.69 -3.88
C ASP A 236 19.74 2.94 -4.51
N VAL A 237 18.68 2.75 -3.74
CA VAL A 237 17.31 3.07 -4.19
C VAL A 237 17.16 4.54 -4.49
N ARG A 238 17.73 5.42 -3.66
CA ARG A 238 17.68 6.87 -3.90
C ARG A 238 18.38 7.24 -5.21
N LYS A 239 19.55 6.64 -5.47
CA LYS A 239 20.34 6.85 -6.69
C LYS A 239 19.56 6.44 -7.93
N ASP A 240 18.96 5.26 -7.93
CA ASP A 240 18.23 4.76 -9.10
C ASP A 240 16.88 5.46 -9.30
N LEU A 241 16.19 5.82 -8.21
CA LEU A 241 14.91 6.54 -8.28
C LEU A 241 15.06 7.97 -8.78
N PHE A 242 16.16 8.65 -8.43
CA PHE A 242 16.37 10.08 -8.73
C PHE A 242 17.47 10.35 -9.76
N SER A 243 18.03 9.34 -10.42
CA SER A 243 19.14 9.54 -11.39
C SER A 243 18.80 10.52 -12.52
N HIS A 244 17.53 10.65 -12.89
CA HIS A 244 17.06 11.62 -13.90
C HIS A 244 17.25 13.09 -13.47
N LEU A 245 17.48 13.36 -12.19
CA LEU A 245 17.79 14.69 -11.67
C LEU A 245 19.28 15.03 -11.80
N GLU A 246 20.17 14.04 -11.92
CA GLU A 246 21.62 14.22 -12.11
C GLU A 246 21.98 14.51 -13.58
N ALA A 247 21.08 14.16 -14.51
CA ALA A 247 21.25 14.36 -15.95
C ALA A 247 20.81 15.76 -16.44
N ARG A 248 20.62 16.72 -15.52
CA ARG A 248 20.33 18.14 -15.80
C ARG A 248 21.42 19.01 -15.21
#